data_AF-A0A2J7ZLX2-F1
#
_entry.id   AF-A0A2J7ZLX2-F1
#
_cell.length_a   1.000
_cell.length_b   1.000
_cell.length_c   1.000
_cell.angle_alpha   90.00
_cell.angle_beta   90.00
_cell.angle_gamma   90.00
#
_symmetry.space_group_name_H-M   'P 1'
#
loop_
_entity.id
_entity.type
_entity.pdbx_description
1 polymer ?
#
loop_
_entity_poly.entity_id
_entity_poly.type
_entity_poly.pdbx_seq_one_letter_code
_entity_poly.pdbx_strand_id
1 'polypeptide(L)'
;MAKIGSLEVLLKDAMFLKDVEFVGVLGVGVGKQDPYAVLTLGDQNHRSKTITDGGKEPCWAEKFVFHNVSPDQHLKLEFYDENVVFRDVALGSGKVTLTSQLLGATTTALDVPLISRKGKSRGMVRMEFTFKEGKLSPPSNTTPYAAAVNKNVKPGNWILPTYADTDCWKDYEPGSILGKGTFGTTYSAVNKRTGEKVAIKVISKKKLVSAEEIGDVQREVQIMHHLAGHPNVVCLKGVYEDKINVCLAMEVCSGGELFDAIVKKGHYTEKDAAGLIRTIVGVVAHCHNMGVIHRDLKPENFLLSDRSAAAALKATDFGLSSFFQEGQIFTDIVGSAYYVAPEVLKRSYGKEADIWSCGVMLYILLCGYPPFHGENEKKIFEAVVGKPVDFSSEPWPNISEQAKDCVRRMLVRDPKRRATAQQILQHEWMRENGCAADQPIQLEVLSRIKQFSAMNRLKKEALKLIAKSLPLDEINGMREIFLEIDKDKSGTISVDEFSEALKKKGVQGLTESDVTRMISEADVNGDGTIDYEEFLAATINRSKLEREELLKQAFAKFDEDGNGQITRQELFNALSDPSLGVDPKEIDEIIDQVDQDGNGTIDYHEFVVMMRGL
;
A
#
# COMPACT_ATOMS: atom_id res chain seq x y z
N MET A 1 -32.15 -26.16 20.06
CA MET A 1 -32.28 -24.92 19.28
C MET A 1 -31.30 -23.92 19.88
N ALA A 2 -30.35 -23.38 19.10
CA ALA A 2 -29.42 -22.37 19.59
C ALA A 2 -30.22 -21.11 19.94
N LYS A 3 -30.10 -20.63 21.19
CA LYS A 3 -30.75 -19.40 21.63
C LYS A 3 -30.03 -18.23 20.97
N ILE A 4 -30.71 -17.52 20.07
CA ILE A 4 -30.22 -16.28 19.45
C ILE A 4 -30.95 -15.14 20.16
N GLY A 5 -30.22 -14.11 20.58
CA GLY A 5 -30.77 -12.98 21.32
C GLY A 5 -29.83 -11.79 21.38
N SER A 6 -30.15 -10.83 22.24
CA SER A 6 -29.28 -9.67 22.48
C SER A 6 -28.50 -9.85 23.79
N LEU A 7 -27.20 -9.58 23.76
CA LEU A 7 -26.34 -9.55 24.94
C LEU A 7 -26.07 -8.11 25.34
N GLU A 8 -26.49 -7.74 26.55
CA GLU A 8 -26.10 -6.48 27.18
C GLU A 8 -24.87 -6.71 28.04
N VAL A 9 -23.86 -5.86 27.87
CA VAL A 9 -22.60 -5.89 28.60
C VAL A 9 -22.41 -4.55 29.30
N LEU A 10 -22.41 -4.53 30.63
CA LEU A 10 -22.05 -3.36 31.43
C LEU A 10 -20.58 -3.46 31.82
N LEU A 11 -19.78 -2.53 31.29
CA LEU A 11 -18.37 -2.35 31.65
C LEU A 11 -18.30 -1.44 32.87
N LYS A 12 -17.85 -1.98 34.02
CA LYS A 12 -17.78 -1.23 35.28
C LYS A 12 -16.41 -0.59 35.47
N ASP A 13 -15.57 -1.24 36.25
CA ASP A 13 -14.30 -0.74 36.75
C ASP A 13 -13.15 -1.67 36.37
N ALA A 14 -11.98 -1.08 36.07
CA ALA A 14 -10.72 -1.80 36.05
C ALA A 14 -10.10 -1.75 37.45
N MET A 15 -9.75 -2.91 37.99
CA MET A 15 -9.03 -3.06 39.25
C MET A 15 -7.56 -3.33 38.98
N PHE A 16 -6.68 -2.68 39.75
CA PHE A 16 -5.23 -2.91 39.73
C PHE A 16 -4.58 -2.70 38.37
N LEU A 17 -5.03 -1.71 37.58
CA LEU A 17 -4.43 -1.41 36.29
C LEU A 17 -3.00 -0.88 36.53
N LYS A 18 -2.01 -1.66 36.09
CA LYS A 18 -0.59 -1.30 36.29
C LYS A 18 -0.20 -0.15 35.37
N ASP A 19 0.60 0.77 35.90
CA ASP A 19 1.22 1.85 35.13
C ASP A 19 1.92 1.26 33.89
N VAL A 20 1.62 1.84 32.73
CA VAL A 20 2.28 1.49 31.46
C VAL A 20 3.41 2.48 31.28
N GLU A 21 4.64 1.99 31.24
CA GLU A 21 5.77 2.76 30.74
C GLU A 21 5.57 3.00 29.25
N PHE A 22 5.38 4.26 28.86
CA PHE A 22 5.27 4.61 27.45
C PHE A 22 6.65 5.06 26.97
N VAL A 23 7.19 4.34 25.99
CA VAL A 23 8.32 4.80 25.19
C VAL A 23 7.73 5.56 24.01
N GLY A 24 7.56 6.86 24.18
CA GLY A 24 7.24 7.74 23.06
C GLY A 24 8.50 8.04 22.23
N VAL A 25 8.32 8.55 21.01
CA VAL A 25 9.39 9.01 20.11
C VAL A 25 10.28 10.10 20.75
N LEU A 26 9.85 10.70 21.87
CA LEU A 26 10.55 11.75 22.61
C LEU A 26 11.22 11.27 23.93
N GLY A 27 11.24 9.96 24.22
CA GLY A 27 11.85 9.40 25.43
C GLY A 27 10.86 8.72 26.38
N VAL A 28 11.39 8.11 27.45
CA VAL A 28 10.61 7.35 28.46
C VAL A 28 9.95 8.30 29.45
N GLY A 29 8.62 8.34 29.46
CA GLY A 29 7.83 9.04 30.47
C GLY A 29 6.93 8.08 31.24
N VAL A 30 6.83 8.27 32.56
CA VAL A 30 5.84 7.60 33.42
C VAL A 30 4.77 8.63 33.77
N GLY A 31 3.55 8.47 33.28
CA GLY A 31 2.48 9.47 33.41
C GLY A 31 1.09 8.84 33.62
N LYS A 32 0.13 9.67 34.06
CA LYS A 32 -1.29 9.30 34.20
C LYS A 32 -1.90 8.98 32.83
N GLN A 33 -2.70 7.93 32.76
CA GLN A 33 -3.30 7.38 31.54
C GLN A 33 -4.66 7.98 31.25
N ASP A 34 -5.01 8.08 29.96
CA ASP A 34 -6.37 8.38 29.48
C ASP A 34 -6.95 7.16 28.74
N PRO A 35 -7.39 6.13 29.49
CA PRO A 35 -7.76 4.85 28.89
C PRO A 35 -9.16 4.86 28.26
N TYR A 36 -9.30 4.13 27.16
CA TYR A 36 -10.58 3.73 26.58
C TYR A 36 -10.56 2.24 26.23
N ALA A 37 -11.75 1.63 26.20
CA ALA A 37 -11.95 0.21 25.92
C ALA A 37 -12.62 0.01 24.57
N VAL A 38 -12.33 -1.12 23.94
CA VAL A 38 -12.92 -1.60 22.70
C VAL A 38 -13.42 -3.02 22.94
N LEU A 39 -14.72 -3.24 22.72
CA LEU A 39 -15.37 -4.53 22.89
C LEU A 39 -15.79 -5.06 21.53
N THR A 40 -15.33 -6.26 21.18
CA THR A 40 -15.60 -6.89 19.89
C THR A 40 -16.24 -8.26 20.09
N LEU A 41 -17.38 -8.49 19.44
CA LEU A 41 -18.08 -9.79 19.42
C LEU A 41 -18.56 -10.07 17.99
N GLY A 42 -17.91 -11.03 17.32
CA GLY A 42 -18.18 -11.28 15.90
C GLY A 42 -17.77 -10.08 15.05
N ASP A 43 -18.71 -9.57 14.25
CA ASP A 43 -18.59 -8.39 13.40
C ASP A 43 -18.94 -7.07 14.10
N GLN A 44 -19.47 -7.14 15.33
CA GLN A 44 -19.87 -5.96 16.11
C GLN A 44 -18.73 -5.48 17.00
N ASN A 45 -18.41 -4.19 16.90
CA ASN A 45 -17.38 -3.52 17.68
C ASN A 45 -17.95 -2.25 18.33
N HIS A 46 -17.71 -2.08 19.64
CA HIS A 46 -18.07 -0.89 20.39
C HIS A 46 -16.86 -0.29 21.12
N ARG A 47 -16.70 1.04 21.03
CA ARG A 47 -15.69 1.82 21.75
C ARG A 47 -16.34 2.53 22.95
N SER A 48 -15.70 2.46 24.11
CA SER A 48 -16.10 3.22 25.30
C SER A 48 -15.60 4.67 25.26
N LYS A 49 -16.11 5.50 26.15
CA LYS A 49 -15.54 6.83 26.40
C LYS A 49 -14.12 6.73 26.96
N THR A 50 -13.28 7.68 26.57
CA THR A 50 -11.97 7.90 27.18
C THR A 50 -12.14 8.50 28.58
N ILE A 51 -11.53 7.90 29.59
CA ILE A 51 -11.59 8.38 30.98
C ILE A 51 -10.38 9.26 31.26
N THR A 52 -10.58 10.58 31.23
CA THR A 52 -9.50 11.59 31.29
C THR A 52 -8.94 11.85 32.69
N ASP A 53 -9.45 11.16 33.72
CA ASP A 53 -9.04 11.27 35.12
C ASP A 53 -8.62 9.93 35.75
N GLY A 54 -8.60 8.85 34.95
CA GLY A 54 -8.88 7.48 35.39
C GLY A 54 -7.86 6.79 36.29
N GLY A 55 -6.68 7.38 36.53
CA GLY A 55 -5.68 6.83 37.46
C GLY A 55 -5.41 5.32 37.26
N LYS A 56 -5.22 4.58 38.35
CA LYS A 56 -4.98 3.12 38.34
C LYS A 56 -6.27 2.29 38.29
N GLU A 57 -7.44 2.92 38.40
CA GLU A 57 -8.73 2.26 38.55
C GLU A 57 -9.85 3.02 37.80
N PRO A 58 -9.79 3.09 36.46
CA PRO A 58 -10.81 3.77 35.67
C PRO A 58 -12.17 3.07 35.78
N CYS A 59 -13.24 3.86 35.90
CA CYS A 59 -14.62 3.39 35.92
C CYS A 59 -15.39 3.95 34.73
N TRP A 60 -15.76 3.08 33.78
CA TRP A 60 -16.53 3.48 32.60
C TRP A 60 -18.03 3.55 32.89
N ALA A 61 -18.54 2.61 33.70
CA ALA A 61 -19.97 2.46 34.00
C ALA A 61 -20.88 2.52 32.74
N GLU A 62 -20.38 2.02 31.61
CA GLU A 62 -20.98 2.16 30.28
C GLU A 62 -21.58 0.83 29.80
N LYS A 63 -22.75 0.92 29.14
CA LYS A 63 -23.49 -0.25 28.65
C LYS A 63 -23.35 -0.40 27.14
N PHE A 64 -23.06 -1.61 26.70
CA PHE A 64 -22.94 -2.01 25.30
C PHE A 64 -23.98 -3.10 25.00
N VAL A 65 -24.59 -3.05 23.81
CA VAL A 65 -25.64 -4.00 23.41
C VAL A 65 -25.22 -4.66 22.11
N PHE A 66 -25.06 -5.98 22.14
CA PHE A 66 -24.76 -6.80 20.98
C PHE A 66 -26.00 -7.57 20.54
N HIS A 67 -26.25 -7.62 19.24
CA HIS A 67 -27.41 -8.28 18.65
C HIS A 67 -27.00 -9.61 17.99
N ASN A 68 -27.96 -10.52 17.79
CA ASN A 68 -27.78 -11.80 17.10
C ASN A 68 -26.66 -12.69 17.71
N VAL A 69 -26.52 -12.66 19.03
CA VAL A 69 -25.48 -13.40 19.75
C VAL A 69 -25.85 -14.88 19.87
N SER A 70 -24.90 -15.76 19.54
CA SER A 70 -25.04 -17.21 19.67
C SER A 70 -24.11 -17.78 20.75
N PRO A 71 -24.40 -18.98 21.28
CA PRO A 71 -23.43 -19.74 22.05
C PRO A 71 -22.11 -19.92 21.27
N ASP A 72 -20.99 -20.03 21.98
CA ASP A 72 -19.64 -20.29 21.46
C ASP A 72 -18.92 -19.12 20.77
N GLN A 73 -19.53 -17.93 20.74
CA GLN A 73 -18.82 -16.71 20.37
C GLN A 73 -17.91 -16.22 21.51
N HIS A 74 -16.87 -15.45 21.14
CA HIS A 74 -15.94 -14.86 22.10
C HIS A 74 -16.07 -13.34 22.10
N LEU A 75 -16.36 -12.78 23.27
CA LEU A 75 -16.22 -11.35 23.49
C LEU A 75 -14.75 -11.04 23.76
N LYS A 76 -14.16 -10.22 22.91
CA LYS A 76 -12.82 -9.66 23.09
C LYS A 76 -12.95 -8.27 23.70
N LEU A 77 -12.17 -8.02 24.75
CA LEU A 77 -12.00 -6.71 25.37
C LEU A 77 -10.57 -6.25 25.13
N GLU A 78 -10.37 -5.08 24.55
CA GLU A 78 -9.05 -4.46 24.37
C GLU A 78 -9.07 -3.08 25.01
N PHE A 79 -7.97 -2.68 25.64
CA PHE A 79 -7.85 -1.33 26.19
C PHE A 79 -6.65 -0.60 25.59
N TYR A 80 -6.82 0.70 25.41
CA TYR A 80 -5.91 1.59 24.72
C TYR A 80 -5.79 2.89 25.50
N ASP A 81 -4.75 3.67 25.21
CA ASP A 81 -4.55 5.01 25.77
C ASP A 81 -4.56 6.04 24.63
N GLU A 82 -5.36 7.09 24.79
CA GLU A 82 -5.56 8.15 23.80
C GLU A 82 -4.25 8.89 23.45
N ASN A 83 -3.30 8.92 24.37
CA ASN A 83 -2.06 9.70 24.27
C ASN A 83 -0.91 8.96 23.57
N VAL A 84 -1.10 7.71 23.11
CA VAL A 84 -0.06 6.89 22.48
C VAL A 84 -0.10 6.99 20.96
N VAL A 85 1.06 7.23 20.34
CA VAL A 85 1.23 7.49 18.89
C VAL A 85 0.95 6.25 18.01
N PHE A 86 1.14 5.04 18.54
CA PHE A 86 0.78 3.77 17.89
C PHE A 86 -0.52 3.20 18.49
N ARG A 87 -1.64 3.83 18.13
CA ARG A 87 -2.98 3.58 18.71
C ARG A 87 -3.51 2.15 18.53
N ASP A 88 -2.87 1.32 17.72
CA ASP A 88 -3.32 -0.03 17.38
C ASP A 88 -2.74 -1.13 18.28
N VAL A 89 -1.87 -0.78 19.23
CA VAL A 89 -1.35 -1.73 20.20
C VAL A 89 -2.22 -1.67 21.45
N ALA A 90 -3.15 -2.63 21.55
CA ALA A 90 -3.89 -2.86 22.79
C ALA A 90 -2.88 -3.05 23.94
N LEU A 91 -2.96 -2.17 24.94
CA LEU A 91 -2.06 -2.19 26.10
C LEU A 91 -2.27 -3.47 26.93
N GLY A 92 -3.45 -4.05 26.80
CA GLY A 92 -3.75 -5.44 27.06
C GLY A 92 -5.15 -5.80 26.58
N SER A 93 -5.43 -7.09 26.65
CA SER A 93 -6.66 -7.69 26.15
C SER A 93 -7.20 -8.74 27.13
N GLY A 94 -8.52 -8.90 27.14
CA GLY A 94 -9.25 -9.93 27.84
C GLY A 94 -10.18 -10.66 26.86
N LYS A 95 -10.46 -11.93 27.13
CA LYS A 95 -11.35 -12.74 26.30
C LYS A 95 -12.36 -13.48 27.18
N VAL A 96 -13.63 -13.39 26.83
CA VAL A 96 -14.73 -14.09 27.50
C VAL A 96 -15.44 -14.99 26.49
N THR A 97 -15.50 -16.29 26.78
CA THR A 97 -16.27 -17.25 25.98
C THR A 97 -17.72 -17.25 26.44
N LEU A 98 -18.65 -16.98 25.54
CA LEU A 98 -20.08 -16.97 25.84
C LEU A 98 -20.61 -18.41 25.86
N THR A 99 -20.58 -19.02 27.05
CA THR A 99 -21.11 -20.37 27.26
C THR A 99 -22.64 -20.34 27.41
N SER A 100 -23.28 -21.51 27.23
CA SER A 100 -24.72 -21.67 27.47
C SER A 100 -25.17 -21.29 28.88
N GLN A 101 -24.25 -21.30 29.86
CA GLN A 101 -24.50 -20.84 31.24
C GLN A 101 -24.58 -19.31 31.35
N LEU A 102 -23.72 -18.57 30.64
CA LEU A 102 -23.76 -17.10 30.55
C LEU A 102 -25.01 -16.56 29.84
N LEU A 103 -25.58 -17.38 28.95
CA LEU A 103 -26.78 -17.05 28.16
C LEU A 103 -28.09 -17.53 28.83
N GLY A 104 -28.03 -17.98 30.10
CA GLY A 104 -29.10 -18.66 30.84
C GLY A 104 -30.18 -17.80 31.50
N ALA A 105 -30.21 -16.48 31.26
CA ALA A 105 -31.18 -15.49 31.78
C ALA A 105 -30.99 -14.99 33.24
N THR A 106 -29.78 -15.08 33.81
CA THR A 106 -29.41 -14.36 35.04
C THR A 106 -28.26 -13.39 34.76
N THR A 107 -28.34 -12.15 35.27
CA THR A 107 -27.21 -11.22 35.22
C THR A 107 -26.01 -11.88 35.89
N THR A 108 -24.91 -12.02 35.14
CA THR A 108 -23.70 -12.70 35.59
C THR A 108 -22.55 -11.69 35.59
N ALA A 109 -21.86 -11.56 36.73
CA ALA A 109 -20.67 -10.72 36.86
C ALA A 109 -19.41 -11.57 36.70
N LEU A 110 -18.45 -11.10 35.90
CA LEU A 110 -17.16 -11.75 35.71
C LEU A 110 -16.04 -10.71 35.84
N ASP A 111 -14.96 -11.10 36.52
CA ASP A 111 -13.71 -10.35 36.54
C ASP A 111 -12.81 -10.91 35.44
N VAL A 112 -12.58 -10.11 34.40
CA VAL A 112 -11.83 -10.50 33.20
C VAL A 112 -10.38 -10.04 33.34
N PRO A 113 -9.40 -10.96 33.33
CA PRO A 113 -8.00 -10.56 33.40
C PRO A 113 -7.58 -9.85 32.12
N LEU A 114 -6.92 -8.72 32.27
CA LEU A 114 -6.28 -8.00 31.18
C LEU A 114 -4.83 -8.45 31.06
N ILE A 115 -4.45 -8.94 29.89
CA ILE A 115 -3.13 -9.48 29.61
C ILE A 115 -2.50 -8.68 28.48
N SER A 116 -1.29 -8.17 28.71
CA SER A 116 -0.49 -7.53 27.65
C SER A 116 -0.03 -8.53 26.58
N ARG A 117 0.40 -8.03 25.41
CA ARG A 117 0.98 -8.88 24.34
C ARG A 117 2.14 -9.77 24.79
N LYS A 118 2.91 -9.35 25.81
CA LYS A 118 4.01 -10.12 26.42
C LYS A 118 3.56 -11.10 27.52
N GLY A 119 2.27 -11.41 27.63
CA GLY A 119 1.70 -12.33 28.62
C GLY A 119 1.63 -11.81 30.06
N LYS A 120 2.08 -10.58 30.34
CA LYS A 120 2.01 -10.00 31.68
C LYS A 120 0.59 -9.55 32.02
N SER A 121 0.12 -9.91 33.21
CA SER A 121 -1.12 -9.38 33.79
C SER A 121 -1.02 -7.87 34.01
N ARG A 122 -1.97 -7.15 33.44
CA ARG A 122 -2.12 -5.69 33.48
C ARG A 122 -3.15 -5.21 34.49
N GLY A 123 -4.02 -6.09 34.96
CA GLY A 123 -5.12 -5.77 35.88
C GLY A 123 -6.31 -6.70 35.59
N MET A 124 -7.45 -6.38 36.18
CA MET A 124 -8.71 -7.07 35.90
C MET A 124 -9.79 -6.04 35.60
N VAL A 125 -10.77 -6.41 34.79
CA VAL A 125 -11.94 -5.57 34.50
C VAL A 125 -13.19 -6.30 34.88
N ARG A 126 -14.04 -5.65 35.66
CA ARG A 126 -15.33 -6.20 36.04
C ARG A 126 -16.37 -5.91 34.96
N MET A 127 -17.01 -6.97 34.47
CA MET A 127 -18.05 -6.91 33.44
C MET A 127 -19.30 -7.63 33.92
N GLU A 128 -20.47 -7.05 33.67
CA GLU A 128 -21.77 -7.68 33.94
C GLU A 128 -22.50 -7.97 32.64
N PHE A 129 -22.97 -9.21 32.50
CA PHE A 129 -23.61 -9.74 31.30
C PHE A 129 -25.08 -9.99 31.57
N THR A 130 -25.95 -9.46 30.71
CA THR A 130 -27.39 -9.74 30.74
C THR A 130 -27.85 -10.14 29.35
N PHE A 131 -28.21 -11.42 29.20
CA PHE A 131 -28.74 -11.93 27.94
C PHE A 131 -30.27 -11.85 27.91
N LYS A 132 -30.83 -11.24 26.86
CA LYS A 132 -32.26 -11.17 26.62
C LYS A 132 -32.59 -12.04 25.41
N GLU A 133 -33.38 -13.07 25.64
CA GLU A 133 -33.87 -13.97 24.58
C GLU A 133 -34.86 -13.19 23.70
N GLY A 134 -34.58 -13.12 22.40
CA GLY A 134 -35.38 -12.36 21.42
C GLY A 134 -36.00 -13.27 20.37
N LYS A 135 -37.17 -12.88 19.83
CA LYS A 135 -37.67 -13.44 18.57
C LYS A 135 -36.95 -12.75 17.40
N LEU A 136 -36.56 -13.52 16.38
CA LEU A 136 -35.98 -13.01 15.13
C LEU A 136 -36.79 -11.80 14.62
N SER A 137 -36.16 -10.63 14.55
CA SER A 137 -36.64 -9.53 13.71
C SER A 137 -36.29 -9.85 12.25
N PRO A 138 -37.24 -9.67 11.30
CA PRO A 138 -36.97 -9.93 9.90
C PRO A 138 -35.96 -8.89 9.35
N PRO A 139 -35.13 -9.26 8.36
CA PRO A 139 -34.27 -8.31 7.68
C PRO A 139 -35.11 -7.27 6.95
N SER A 140 -34.78 -5.99 7.13
CA SER A 140 -35.34 -4.87 6.37
C SER A 140 -35.05 -5.04 4.88
N ASN A 141 -36.11 -4.98 4.08
CA ASN A 141 -36.09 -5.03 2.62
C ASN A 141 -35.15 -3.98 2.00
N THR A 142 -34.11 -4.44 1.32
CA THR A 142 -33.63 -3.83 0.08
C THR A 142 -33.51 -4.94 -0.97
N THR A 143 -34.21 -4.74 -2.08
CA THR A 143 -34.46 -5.68 -3.18
C THR A 143 -33.19 -6.25 -3.83
N PRO A 144 -33.13 -7.54 -4.16
CA PRO A 144 -32.15 -8.09 -5.09
C PRO A 144 -32.69 -8.05 -6.52
N TYR A 145 -31.91 -7.47 -7.45
CA TYR A 145 -32.11 -7.70 -8.88
C TYR A 145 -31.43 -9.02 -9.23
N ALA A 146 -32.23 -10.06 -9.44
CA ALA A 146 -31.78 -11.33 -9.99
C ALA A 146 -31.68 -11.21 -11.52
N ALA A 147 -30.47 -11.27 -12.07
CA ALA A 147 -30.24 -11.67 -13.45
C ALA A 147 -29.90 -13.17 -13.45
N ALA A 148 -30.68 -13.95 -14.21
CA ALA A 148 -30.60 -15.41 -14.25
C ALA A 148 -29.23 -15.90 -14.74
N VAL A 149 -28.58 -16.76 -13.94
CA VAL A 149 -27.42 -17.56 -14.38
C VAL A 149 -27.82 -19.02 -14.42
N ASN A 150 -27.52 -19.63 -15.58
CA ASN A 150 -27.85 -20.97 -15.99
C ASN A 150 -27.26 -22.02 -15.02
N LYS A 151 -28.10 -22.91 -14.49
CA LYS A 151 -27.69 -23.98 -13.57
C LYS A 151 -27.12 -25.14 -14.39
N ASN A 152 -25.79 -25.29 -14.39
CA ASN A 152 -25.08 -26.58 -14.35
C ASN A 152 -23.56 -26.39 -14.50
N VAL A 153 -22.87 -26.02 -13.41
CA VAL A 153 -21.41 -26.17 -13.30
C VAL A 153 -21.10 -26.69 -11.89
N LYS A 154 -20.35 -27.79 -11.79
CA LYS A 154 -19.84 -28.32 -10.50
C LYS A 154 -18.75 -27.36 -10.00
N PRO A 155 -18.74 -26.91 -8.73
CA PRO A 155 -17.90 -25.78 -8.34
C PRO A 155 -16.44 -26.18 -8.05
N GLY A 156 -15.51 -25.57 -8.79
CA GLY A 156 -14.16 -25.27 -8.32
C GLY A 156 -14.18 -24.02 -7.43
N ASN A 157 -13.07 -23.72 -6.74
CA ASN A 157 -12.93 -22.52 -5.91
C ASN A 157 -12.73 -21.29 -6.81
N TRP A 158 -13.83 -20.69 -7.27
CA TRP A 158 -13.84 -19.54 -8.17
C TRP A 158 -13.97 -18.23 -7.38
N ILE A 159 -13.07 -17.29 -7.60
CA ILE A 159 -12.99 -15.95 -7.01
C ILE A 159 -14.07 -15.05 -7.61
N LEU A 160 -14.33 -15.17 -8.92
CA LEU A 160 -15.34 -14.42 -9.64
C LEU A 160 -16.28 -15.39 -10.36
N PRO A 161 -17.26 -15.98 -9.66
CA PRO A 161 -18.14 -17.02 -10.22
C PRO A 161 -18.81 -16.65 -11.55
N THR A 162 -19.06 -15.35 -11.78
CA THR A 162 -19.61 -14.80 -13.03
C THR A 162 -18.71 -15.04 -14.25
N TYR A 163 -17.39 -15.12 -14.07
CA TYR A 163 -16.38 -15.29 -15.12
C TYR A 163 -15.67 -16.66 -15.04
N ALA A 164 -16.20 -17.59 -14.24
CA ALA A 164 -15.60 -18.89 -14.02
C ALA A 164 -15.46 -19.73 -15.30
N ASP A 165 -14.40 -20.55 -15.35
CA ASP A 165 -14.06 -21.46 -16.44
C ASP A 165 -13.89 -20.77 -17.81
N THR A 166 -13.41 -19.52 -17.78
CA THR A 166 -13.09 -18.76 -18.99
C THR A 166 -11.59 -18.51 -19.10
N ASP A 167 -11.04 -18.77 -20.27
CA ASP A 167 -9.63 -18.62 -20.58
C ASP A 167 -9.45 -17.44 -21.54
N CYS A 168 -8.81 -16.38 -21.06
CA CYS A 168 -8.56 -15.18 -21.86
C CYS A 168 -7.75 -15.47 -23.14
N TRP A 169 -6.86 -16.46 -23.13
CA TRP A 169 -5.98 -16.75 -24.27
C TRP A 169 -6.70 -17.46 -25.43
N LYS A 170 -7.97 -17.84 -25.24
CA LYS A 170 -8.84 -18.24 -26.36
C LYS A 170 -9.18 -17.03 -27.23
N ASP A 171 -9.47 -15.90 -26.62
CA ASP A 171 -9.91 -14.67 -27.29
C ASP A 171 -8.75 -13.75 -27.70
N TYR A 172 -7.63 -13.84 -26.99
CA TYR A 172 -6.47 -12.96 -27.17
C TYR A 172 -5.19 -13.72 -27.51
N GLU A 173 -4.38 -13.13 -28.38
CA GLU A 173 -3.03 -13.58 -28.67
C GLU A 173 -2.04 -12.83 -27.77
N PRO A 174 -1.26 -13.51 -26.91
CA PRO A 174 -0.32 -12.88 -25.99
C PRO A 174 0.86 -12.25 -26.74
N GLY A 175 1.29 -11.09 -26.26
CA GLY A 175 2.49 -10.38 -26.70
C GLY A 175 3.51 -10.22 -25.57
N SER A 176 4.32 -9.17 -25.66
CA SER A 176 5.36 -8.86 -24.67
C SER A 176 4.79 -8.48 -23.30
N ILE A 177 5.61 -8.61 -22.26
CA ILE A 177 5.30 -8.11 -20.91
C ILE A 177 5.37 -6.58 -20.94
N LEU A 178 4.31 -5.93 -20.46
CA LEU A 178 4.25 -4.47 -20.29
C LEU A 178 4.65 -4.05 -18.88
N GLY A 179 4.38 -4.88 -17.87
CA GLY A 179 4.72 -4.57 -16.49
C GLY A 179 4.53 -5.74 -15.55
N LYS A 180 5.20 -5.70 -14.40
CA LYS A 180 4.98 -6.59 -13.26
C LYS A 180 4.65 -5.71 -12.06
N GLY A 181 3.50 -5.96 -11.45
CA GLY A 181 3.08 -5.33 -10.20
C GLY A 181 2.94 -6.36 -9.08
N THR A 182 2.62 -5.88 -7.88
CA THR A 182 2.49 -6.69 -6.66
C THR A 182 1.57 -7.90 -6.88
N PHE A 183 0.42 -7.67 -7.52
CA PHE A 183 -0.63 -8.69 -7.69
C PHE A 183 -0.54 -9.50 -8.99
N GLY A 184 0.30 -9.12 -9.96
CA GLY A 184 0.28 -9.81 -11.26
C GLY A 184 1.21 -9.26 -12.34
N THR A 185 1.23 -9.96 -13.47
CA THR A 185 1.99 -9.56 -14.67
C THR A 185 1.03 -9.04 -15.74
N THR A 186 1.31 -7.87 -16.29
CA THR A 186 0.55 -7.28 -17.40
C THR A 186 1.24 -7.57 -18.72
N TYR A 187 0.51 -8.16 -19.66
CA TYR A 187 0.96 -8.49 -21.01
C TYR A 187 0.28 -7.58 -22.02
N SER A 188 0.98 -7.21 -23.10
CA SER A 188 0.29 -6.76 -24.31
C SER A 188 -0.37 -7.95 -24.95
N ALA A 189 -1.52 -7.76 -25.58
CA ALA A 189 -2.18 -8.80 -26.33
C ALA A 189 -3.02 -8.22 -27.47
N VAL A 190 -3.38 -9.07 -28.42
CA VAL A 190 -4.22 -8.70 -29.57
C VAL A 190 -5.50 -9.52 -29.54
N ASN A 191 -6.65 -8.87 -29.61
CA ASN A 191 -7.93 -9.56 -29.73
C ASN A 191 -8.00 -10.26 -31.09
N LYS A 192 -8.10 -11.60 -31.09
CA LYS A 192 -8.01 -12.42 -32.32
C LYS A 192 -9.13 -12.14 -33.32
N ARG A 193 -10.29 -11.66 -32.85
CA ARG A 193 -11.45 -11.38 -33.70
C ARG A 193 -11.39 -9.99 -34.33
N THR A 194 -10.96 -8.99 -33.57
CA THR A 194 -11.03 -7.58 -33.97
C THR A 194 -9.68 -7.01 -34.40
N GLY A 195 -8.58 -7.68 -34.07
CA GLY A 195 -7.22 -7.14 -34.25
C GLY A 195 -6.86 -6.03 -33.26
N GLU A 196 -7.74 -5.72 -32.30
CA GLU A 196 -7.54 -4.63 -31.35
C GLU A 196 -6.46 -4.98 -30.32
N LYS A 197 -5.53 -4.05 -30.06
CA LYS A 197 -4.52 -4.19 -29.00
C LYS A 197 -5.14 -3.93 -27.62
N VAL A 198 -4.76 -4.74 -26.65
CA VAL A 198 -5.20 -4.67 -25.24
C VAL A 198 -4.02 -4.91 -24.30
N ALA A 199 -4.21 -4.55 -23.02
CA ALA A 199 -3.32 -4.94 -21.93
C ALA A 199 -4.04 -5.96 -21.04
N ILE A 200 -3.45 -7.12 -20.78
CA ILE A 200 -4.04 -8.18 -19.95
C ILE A 200 -3.22 -8.33 -18.67
N LYS A 201 -3.79 -7.92 -17.53
CA LYS A 201 -3.23 -8.16 -16.20
C LYS A 201 -3.60 -9.56 -15.74
N VAL A 202 -2.61 -10.41 -15.54
CA VAL A 202 -2.74 -11.80 -15.11
C VAL A 202 -2.35 -11.92 -13.65
N ILE A 203 -3.33 -12.27 -12.81
CA ILE A 203 -3.21 -12.45 -11.37
C ILE A 203 -3.25 -13.94 -11.08
N SER A 204 -2.16 -14.49 -10.52
CA SER A 204 -2.13 -15.92 -10.21
C SER A 204 -2.90 -16.19 -8.92
N LYS A 205 -3.82 -17.15 -8.95
CA LYS A 205 -4.57 -17.59 -7.76
C LYS A 205 -3.66 -18.16 -6.67
N LYS A 206 -2.47 -18.62 -7.03
CA LYS A 206 -1.46 -19.07 -6.05
C LYS A 206 -0.96 -17.94 -5.15
N LYS A 207 -1.07 -16.69 -5.60
CA LYS A 207 -0.72 -15.49 -4.82
C LYS A 207 -1.88 -14.95 -3.98
N LEU A 208 -3.05 -15.58 -4.03
CA LEU A 208 -4.26 -15.14 -3.33
C LEU A 208 -4.55 -16.15 -2.22
N VAL A 209 -3.78 -16.08 -1.14
CA VAL A 209 -3.77 -17.07 -0.06
C VAL A 209 -4.76 -16.71 1.05
N SER A 210 -5.08 -15.42 1.19
CA SER A 210 -6.00 -14.88 2.19
C SER A 210 -7.34 -14.47 1.59
N ALA A 211 -8.38 -14.45 2.43
CA ALA A 211 -9.69 -13.93 2.06
C ALA A 211 -9.66 -12.42 1.74
N GLU A 212 -8.68 -11.69 2.29
CA GLU A 212 -8.47 -10.27 2.03
C GLU A 212 -8.01 -10.03 0.60
N GLU A 213 -6.96 -10.74 0.15
CA GLU A 213 -6.43 -10.64 -1.23
C GLU A 213 -7.45 -11.08 -2.28
N ILE A 214 -8.22 -12.14 -1.99
CA ILE A 214 -9.35 -12.55 -2.83
C ILE A 214 -10.38 -11.41 -2.91
N GLY A 215 -10.66 -10.77 -1.78
CA GLY A 215 -11.53 -9.61 -1.69
C GLY A 215 -10.99 -8.40 -2.46
N ASP A 216 -9.67 -8.16 -2.46
CA ASP A 216 -9.04 -7.08 -3.23
C ASP A 216 -9.24 -7.26 -4.73
N VAL A 217 -9.02 -8.46 -5.26
CA VAL A 217 -9.25 -8.74 -6.68
C VAL A 217 -10.72 -8.54 -7.06
N GLN A 218 -11.65 -8.99 -6.21
CA GLN A 218 -13.08 -8.76 -6.41
C GLN A 218 -13.42 -7.27 -6.39
N ARG A 219 -12.87 -6.51 -5.44
CA ARG A 219 -13.06 -5.06 -5.33
C ARG A 219 -12.48 -4.32 -6.53
N GLU A 220 -11.28 -4.67 -6.99
CA GLU A 220 -10.64 -4.07 -8.15
C GLU A 220 -11.56 -4.19 -9.38
N VAL A 221 -12.07 -5.38 -9.68
CA VAL A 221 -13.02 -5.61 -10.78
C VAL A 221 -14.30 -4.79 -10.62
N GLN A 222 -14.87 -4.74 -9.42
CA GLN A 222 -16.09 -3.97 -9.15
C GLN A 222 -15.86 -2.47 -9.34
N ILE A 223 -14.75 -1.92 -8.83
CA ILE A 223 -14.39 -0.51 -8.94
C ILE A 223 -14.17 -0.14 -10.41
N MET A 224 -13.43 -0.95 -11.16
CA MET A 224 -13.19 -0.70 -12.58
C MET A 224 -14.49 -0.69 -13.40
N HIS A 225 -15.44 -1.58 -13.10
CA HIS A 225 -16.77 -1.53 -13.72
C HIS A 225 -17.58 -0.29 -13.28
N HIS A 226 -17.50 0.08 -12.01
CA HIS A 226 -18.22 1.21 -11.44
C HIS A 226 -17.76 2.57 -11.99
N LEU A 227 -16.46 2.70 -12.28
CA LEU A 227 -15.84 3.90 -12.85
C LEU A 227 -15.79 3.88 -14.39
N ALA A 228 -16.34 2.84 -15.03
CA ALA A 228 -16.29 2.68 -16.47
C ALA A 228 -16.98 3.85 -17.19
N GLY A 229 -16.39 4.27 -18.31
CA GLY A 229 -16.91 5.36 -19.15
C GLY A 229 -16.30 6.73 -18.87
N HIS A 230 -15.52 6.89 -17.80
CA HIS A 230 -14.75 8.12 -17.60
C HIS A 230 -13.58 8.19 -18.60
N PRO A 231 -13.39 9.30 -19.35
CA PRO A 231 -12.39 9.39 -20.42
C PRO A 231 -10.95 9.24 -19.93
N ASN A 232 -10.68 9.60 -18.66
CA ASN A 232 -9.36 9.53 -18.04
C ASN A 232 -9.16 8.32 -17.09
N VAL A 233 -10.03 7.31 -17.12
CA VAL A 233 -9.87 6.05 -16.37
C VAL A 233 -9.72 4.92 -17.37
N VAL A 234 -8.85 3.96 -17.07
CA VAL A 234 -8.62 2.79 -17.92
C VAL A 234 -9.91 1.97 -18.08
N CYS A 235 -10.28 1.67 -19.32
CA CYS A 235 -11.46 0.85 -19.59
C CYS A 235 -11.19 -0.65 -19.41
N LEU A 236 -12.00 -1.32 -18.59
CA LEU A 236 -12.02 -2.78 -18.47
C LEU A 236 -12.86 -3.38 -19.61
N LYS A 237 -12.21 -4.09 -20.51
CA LYS A 237 -12.80 -4.70 -21.71
C LYS A 237 -13.31 -6.12 -21.49
N GLY A 238 -12.73 -6.83 -20.53
CA GLY A 238 -13.15 -8.19 -20.21
C GLY A 238 -12.50 -8.70 -18.93
N VAL A 239 -13.16 -9.67 -18.30
CA VAL A 239 -12.69 -10.35 -17.10
C VAL A 239 -12.82 -11.85 -17.34
N TYR A 240 -11.76 -12.57 -16.99
CA TYR A 240 -11.68 -14.00 -17.19
C TYR A 240 -11.14 -14.67 -15.94
N GLU A 241 -11.58 -15.89 -15.69
CA GLU A 241 -11.12 -16.69 -14.57
C GLU A 241 -10.99 -18.16 -14.98
N ASP A 242 -9.75 -18.64 -15.03
CA ASP A 242 -9.43 -20.04 -15.26
C ASP A 242 -9.06 -20.74 -13.93
N LYS A 243 -8.64 -22.00 -13.97
CA LYS A 243 -8.35 -22.78 -12.76
C LYS A 243 -7.18 -22.24 -11.94
N ILE A 244 -6.30 -21.43 -12.53
CA ILE A 244 -5.02 -20.99 -11.97
C ILE A 244 -4.86 -19.46 -11.93
N ASN A 245 -5.61 -18.70 -12.72
CA ASN A 245 -5.47 -17.25 -12.88
C ASN A 245 -6.81 -16.51 -12.92
N VAL A 246 -6.77 -15.24 -12.52
CA VAL A 246 -7.75 -14.19 -12.88
C VAL A 246 -7.08 -13.26 -13.88
N CYS A 247 -7.74 -12.96 -15.00
CA CYS A 247 -7.20 -12.11 -16.06
C CYS A 247 -8.12 -10.93 -16.34
N LEU A 248 -7.56 -9.71 -16.28
CA LEU A 248 -8.25 -8.46 -16.56
C LEU A 248 -7.77 -7.90 -17.90
N ALA A 249 -8.63 -7.94 -18.92
CA ALA A 249 -8.34 -7.37 -20.23
C ALA A 249 -8.78 -5.89 -20.25
N MET A 250 -7.83 -5.00 -20.49
CA MET A 250 -7.98 -3.54 -20.36
C MET A 250 -7.60 -2.83 -21.66
N GLU A 251 -8.02 -1.58 -21.83
CA GLU A 251 -7.47 -0.73 -22.88
C GLU A 251 -5.95 -0.57 -22.72
N VAL A 252 -5.23 -0.59 -23.85
CA VAL A 252 -3.79 -0.41 -23.85
C VAL A 252 -3.43 1.07 -23.88
N CYS A 253 -2.58 1.51 -22.96
CA CYS A 253 -1.99 2.84 -22.96
C CYS A 253 -0.56 2.75 -23.48
N SER A 254 -0.30 3.30 -24.67
CA SER A 254 0.97 3.13 -25.41
C SER A 254 1.84 4.39 -25.47
N GLY A 255 1.38 5.48 -24.85
CA GLY A 255 2.07 6.77 -24.81
C GLY A 255 3.17 6.88 -23.76
N GLY A 256 3.27 5.90 -22.85
CA GLY A 256 4.24 5.90 -21.76
C GLY A 256 3.74 6.66 -20.52
N GLU A 257 4.66 6.91 -19.60
CA GLU A 257 4.40 7.54 -18.30
C GLU A 257 4.28 9.07 -18.40
N LEU A 258 3.59 9.67 -17.43
CA LEU A 258 3.33 11.10 -17.35
C LEU A 258 4.60 11.97 -17.44
N PHE A 259 5.63 11.63 -16.67
CA PHE A 259 6.85 12.46 -16.59
C PHE A 259 7.70 12.40 -17.87
N ASP A 260 7.74 11.25 -18.53
CA ASP A 260 8.45 11.11 -19.81
C ASP A 260 7.86 12.00 -20.89
N ALA A 261 6.53 12.18 -20.88
CA ALA A 261 5.84 13.06 -21.82
C ALA A 261 6.18 14.54 -21.58
N ILE A 262 6.33 14.94 -20.31
CA ILE A 262 6.74 16.30 -19.94
C ILE A 262 8.15 16.58 -20.46
N VAL A 263 9.09 15.65 -20.23
CA VAL A 263 10.48 15.78 -20.69
C VAL A 263 10.55 15.88 -22.22
N LYS A 264 9.79 15.06 -22.95
CA LYS A 264 9.77 15.05 -24.42
C LYS A 264 9.24 16.34 -25.04
N LYS A 265 8.38 17.09 -24.34
CA LYS A 265 7.81 18.35 -24.85
C LYS A 265 8.87 19.45 -25.00
N GLY A 266 9.96 19.38 -24.24
CA GLY A 266 11.10 20.31 -24.29
C GLY A 266 10.81 21.72 -23.73
N HIS A 267 9.57 22.19 -23.80
CA HIS A 267 9.06 23.38 -23.12
C HIS A 267 7.94 22.98 -22.15
N TYR A 268 7.96 23.55 -20.95
CA TYR A 268 7.00 23.22 -19.90
C TYR A 268 6.72 24.44 -19.04
N THR A 269 5.44 24.69 -18.75
CA THR A 269 4.96 25.91 -18.08
C THR A 269 4.11 25.56 -16.87
N GLU A 270 3.83 26.55 -16.00
CA GLU A 270 2.83 26.36 -14.93
C GLU A 270 1.45 26.01 -15.49
N LYS A 271 1.10 26.55 -16.67
CA LYS A 271 -0.13 26.24 -17.38
C LYS A 271 -0.20 24.78 -17.84
N ASP A 272 0.92 24.21 -18.28
CA ASP A 272 1.03 22.78 -18.58
C ASP A 272 0.84 21.94 -17.31
N ALA A 273 1.53 22.29 -16.22
CA ALA A 273 1.39 21.63 -14.93
C ALA A 273 -0.05 21.65 -14.43
N ALA A 274 -0.70 22.82 -14.50
CA ALA A 274 -2.10 23.01 -14.14
C ALA A 274 -3.04 22.15 -14.99
N GLY A 275 -2.78 22.01 -16.30
CA GLY A 275 -3.57 21.15 -17.18
C GLY A 275 -3.49 19.66 -16.85
N LEU A 276 -2.27 19.18 -16.59
CA LEU A 276 -2.02 17.78 -16.21
C LEU A 276 -2.64 17.45 -14.86
N ILE A 277 -2.34 18.25 -13.84
CA ILE A 277 -2.86 17.99 -12.50
C ILE A 277 -4.38 18.20 -12.43
N ARG A 278 -4.96 19.14 -13.20
CA ARG A 278 -6.43 19.28 -13.30
C ARG A 278 -7.08 18.01 -13.81
N THR A 279 -6.45 17.33 -14.78
CA THR A 279 -6.94 16.05 -15.29
C THR A 279 -6.89 14.97 -14.21
N ILE A 280 -5.78 14.88 -13.48
CA ILE A 280 -5.59 13.94 -12.37
C ILE A 280 -6.61 14.19 -11.24
N VAL A 281 -6.74 15.43 -10.77
CA VAL A 281 -7.71 15.80 -9.73
C VAL A 281 -9.15 15.62 -10.25
N GLY A 282 -9.39 15.76 -11.56
CA GLY A 282 -10.66 15.43 -12.19
C GLY A 282 -11.03 13.94 -12.04
N VAL A 283 -10.06 13.04 -12.25
CA VAL A 283 -10.24 11.60 -11.97
C VAL A 283 -10.54 11.37 -10.49
N VAL A 284 -9.77 11.98 -9.59
CA VAL A 284 -9.97 11.84 -8.13
C VAL A 284 -11.36 12.37 -7.71
N ALA A 285 -11.79 13.52 -8.24
CA ALA A 285 -13.13 14.05 -7.98
C ALA A 285 -14.22 13.10 -8.46
N HIS A 286 -14.04 12.47 -9.63
CA HIS A 286 -14.96 11.46 -10.13
C HIS A 286 -15.00 10.23 -9.21
N CYS A 287 -13.85 9.67 -8.83
CA CYS A 287 -13.76 8.57 -7.87
C CYS A 287 -14.47 8.90 -6.56
N HIS A 288 -14.17 10.06 -5.95
CA HIS A 288 -14.75 10.50 -4.68
C HIS A 288 -16.27 10.67 -4.78
N ASN A 289 -16.78 11.24 -5.88
CA ASN A 289 -18.22 11.36 -6.13
C ASN A 289 -18.90 10.00 -6.29
N MET A 290 -18.18 9.01 -6.79
CA MET A 290 -18.64 7.64 -6.97
C MET A 290 -18.44 6.77 -5.71
N GLY A 291 -17.96 7.35 -4.60
CA GLY A 291 -17.71 6.63 -3.35
C GLY A 291 -16.48 5.72 -3.41
N VAL A 292 -15.47 6.06 -4.21
CA VAL A 292 -14.21 5.32 -4.37
C VAL A 292 -13.03 6.18 -3.92
N ILE A 293 -12.15 5.61 -3.09
CA ILE A 293 -10.85 6.18 -2.72
C ILE A 293 -9.74 5.40 -3.43
N HIS A 294 -8.75 6.10 -4.02
CA HIS A 294 -7.72 5.45 -4.84
C HIS A 294 -6.58 4.85 -4.01
N ARG A 295 -6.09 5.58 -2.99
CA ARG A 295 -5.08 5.17 -1.98
C ARG A 295 -3.64 4.96 -2.46
N ASP A 296 -3.39 4.81 -3.76
CA ASP A 296 -2.02 4.75 -4.33
C ASP A 296 -1.86 5.66 -5.56
N LEU A 297 -2.10 6.97 -5.39
CA LEU A 297 -1.92 7.94 -6.47
C LEU A 297 -0.45 8.34 -6.62
N LYS A 298 0.10 8.08 -7.81
CA LYS A 298 1.48 8.38 -8.18
C LYS A 298 1.61 8.49 -9.71
N PRO A 299 2.64 9.17 -10.24
CA PRO A 299 2.83 9.36 -11.68
C PRO A 299 2.82 8.06 -12.51
N GLU A 300 3.34 6.97 -11.95
CA GLU A 300 3.43 5.64 -12.58
C GLU A 300 2.06 5.03 -12.86
N ASN A 301 1.03 5.46 -12.11
CA ASN A 301 -0.35 5.00 -12.28
C ASN A 301 -1.14 5.86 -13.29
N PHE A 302 -0.48 6.84 -13.94
CA PHE A 302 -1.03 7.68 -15.00
C PHE A 302 -0.27 7.53 -16.30
N LEU A 303 -0.90 6.88 -17.28
CA LEU A 303 -0.32 6.62 -18.60
C LEU A 303 -1.00 7.44 -19.69
N LEU A 304 -0.27 7.76 -20.74
CA LEU A 304 -0.86 8.34 -21.95
C LEU A 304 -1.47 7.26 -22.85
N SER A 305 -2.66 7.51 -23.38
CA SER A 305 -3.38 6.57 -24.27
C SER A 305 -2.52 6.12 -25.46
N ASP A 306 -1.80 7.06 -26.06
CA ASP A 306 -0.98 6.87 -27.25
C ASP A 306 0.12 7.94 -27.34
N ARG A 307 0.89 7.91 -28.44
CA ARG A 307 2.03 8.82 -28.65
C ARG A 307 1.66 10.12 -29.35
N SER A 308 0.38 10.40 -29.59
CA SER A 308 -0.05 11.64 -30.22
C SER A 308 0.03 12.82 -29.25
N ALA A 309 0.14 14.03 -29.80
CA ALA A 309 0.14 15.25 -29.00
C ALA A 309 -1.21 15.51 -28.28
N ALA A 310 -2.28 14.83 -28.69
CA ALA A 310 -3.62 14.92 -28.11
C ALA A 310 -3.96 13.70 -27.23
N ALA A 311 -2.97 12.87 -26.89
CA ALA A 311 -3.17 11.67 -26.10
C ALA A 311 -3.85 11.99 -24.75
N ALA A 312 -4.84 11.18 -24.39
CA ALA A 312 -5.53 11.32 -23.12
C ALA A 312 -4.69 10.71 -22.00
N LEU A 313 -4.63 11.39 -20.84
CA LEU A 313 -4.06 10.82 -19.62
C LEU A 313 -5.07 9.85 -18.98
N LYS A 314 -4.62 8.66 -18.60
CA LYS A 314 -5.44 7.54 -18.12
C LYS A 314 -4.90 7.03 -16.78
N ALA A 315 -5.76 6.96 -15.76
CA ALA A 315 -5.47 6.25 -14.51
C ALA A 315 -5.61 4.73 -14.72
N THR A 316 -4.59 3.94 -14.35
CA THR A 316 -4.51 2.52 -14.75
C THR A 316 -4.49 1.48 -13.64
N ASP A 317 -4.27 1.86 -12.37
CA ASP A 317 -4.12 0.88 -11.28
C ASP A 317 -5.06 1.17 -10.10
N PHE A 318 -6.05 0.29 -9.91
CA PHE A 318 -7.03 0.38 -8.83
C PHE A 318 -6.89 -0.77 -7.83
N GLY A 319 -5.76 -1.51 -7.84
CA GLY A 319 -5.55 -2.68 -7.00
C GLY A 319 -5.57 -2.39 -5.49
N LEU A 320 -5.24 -1.16 -5.09
CA LEU A 320 -5.32 -0.69 -3.71
C LEU A 320 -6.55 0.18 -3.44
N SER A 321 -7.43 0.38 -4.42
CA SER A 321 -8.62 1.23 -4.25
C SER A 321 -9.68 0.54 -3.40
N SER A 322 -10.56 1.33 -2.77
CA SER A 322 -11.67 0.80 -1.96
C SER A 322 -12.91 1.66 -2.10
N PHE A 323 -14.07 1.06 -1.86
CA PHE A 323 -15.31 1.79 -1.69
C PHE A 323 -15.35 2.42 -0.30
N PHE A 324 -15.89 3.63 -0.19
CA PHE A 324 -16.06 4.31 1.08
C PHE A 324 -17.46 4.90 1.24
N GLN A 325 -17.89 5.03 2.49
CA GLN A 325 -19.01 5.88 2.89
C GLN A 325 -18.49 7.18 3.49
N GLU A 326 -19.25 8.27 3.35
CA GLU A 326 -18.82 9.56 3.88
C GLU A 326 -18.55 9.48 5.40
N GLY A 327 -17.34 9.87 5.82
CA GLY A 327 -16.89 9.76 7.21
C GLY A 327 -16.27 8.41 7.59
N GLN A 328 -16.20 7.44 6.69
CA GLN A 328 -15.48 6.18 6.91
C GLN A 328 -13.98 6.44 7.13
N ILE A 329 -13.43 5.73 8.11
CA ILE A 329 -12.01 5.80 8.48
C ILE A 329 -11.36 4.47 8.11
N PHE A 330 -10.24 4.56 7.40
CA PHE A 330 -9.37 3.44 7.05
C PHE A 330 -8.16 3.40 7.99
N THR A 331 -7.66 2.18 8.25
CA THR A 331 -6.61 1.90 9.26
C THR A 331 -5.41 1.13 8.71
N ASP A 332 -5.50 0.62 7.50
CA ASP A 332 -4.41 -0.01 6.78
C ASP A 332 -3.37 1.03 6.31
N ILE A 333 -2.09 0.66 6.30
CA ILE A 333 -1.03 1.52 5.74
C ILE A 333 -0.82 1.08 4.30
N VAL A 334 -1.19 1.95 3.37
CA VAL A 334 -1.10 1.69 1.92
C VAL A 334 -0.56 2.91 1.19
N GLY A 335 -0.11 2.70 -0.04
CA GLY A 335 0.41 3.75 -0.91
C GLY A 335 1.93 3.86 -0.89
N SER A 336 2.45 4.53 -1.90
CA SER A 336 3.89 4.64 -2.14
C SER A 336 4.55 5.71 -1.27
N ALA A 337 5.79 5.47 -0.80
CA ALA A 337 6.41 6.21 0.29
C ALA A 337 6.48 7.74 0.12
N TYR A 338 6.74 8.23 -1.10
CA TYR A 338 6.79 9.67 -1.37
C TYR A 338 5.42 10.35 -1.40
N TYR A 339 4.35 9.61 -1.71
CA TYR A 339 3.02 10.14 -1.98
C TYR A 339 2.02 9.89 -0.84
N VAL A 340 2.41 9.09 0.16
CA VAL A 340 1.56 8.73 1.30
C VAL A 340 1.24 9.95 2.18
N ALA A 341 -0.01 10.04 2.62
CA ALA A 341 -0.47 11.12 3.50
C ALA A 341 -0.08 10.86 4.97
N PRO A 342 0.17 11.91 5.77
CA PRO A 342 0.60 11.74 7.16
C PRO A 342 -0.44 11.03 8.03
N GLU A 343 -1.73 11.14 7.72
CA GLU A 343 -2.80 10.44 8.42
C GLU A 343 -2.94 8.96 8.03
N VAL A 344 -2.44 8.54 6.86
CA VAL A 344 -2.36 7.12 6.47
C VAL A 344 -1.32 6.42 7.35
N LEU A 345 -0.16 7.06 7.58
CA LEU A 345 0.86 6.59 8.52
C LEU A 345 0.35 6.54 9.97
N LYS A 346 -0.68 7.32 10.29
CA LYS A 346 -1.39 7.31 11.59
C LYS A 346 -2.60 6.39 11.60
N ARG A 347 -2.87 5.66 10.51
CA ARG A 347 -3.94 4.67 10.39
C ARG A 347 -5.34 5.24 10.69
N SER A 348 -5.55 6.49 10.33
CA SER A 348 -6.83 7.17 10.53
C SER A 348 -7.04 8.16 9.40
N TYR A 349 -7.42 7.66 8.23
CA TYR A 349 -7.53 8.45 7.02
C TYR A 349 -8.84 8.21 6.28
N GLY A 350 -9.20 9.17 5.45
CA GLY A 350 -10.34 9.12 4.53
C GLY A 350 -9.89 9.53 3.12
N LYS A 351 -10.85 9.86 2.27
CA LYS A 351 -10.63 10.25 0.85
C LYS A 351 -9.68 11.43 0.68
N GLU A 352 -9.50 12.25 1.71
CA GLU A 352 -8.59 13.40 1.73
C GLU A 352 -7.14 12.99 1.48
N ALA A 353 -6.77 11.73 1.77
CA ALA A 353 -5.44 11.18 1.48
C ALA A 353 -5.07 11.28 0.00
N ASP A 354 -6.04 11.05 -0.91
CA ASP A 354 -5.80 11.17 -2.35
C ASP A 354 -5.41 12.61 -2.76
N ILE A 355 -5.98 13.62 -2.08
CA ILE A 355 -5.65 15.04 -2.36
C ILE A 355 -4.21 15.36 -1.95
N TRP A 356 -3.73 14.76 -0.87
CA TRP A 356 -2.33 14.90 -0.47
C TRP A 356 -1.40 14.33 -1.54
N SER A 357 -1.66 13.12 -2.03
CA SER A 357 -0.88 12.49 -3.09
C SER A 357 -0.88 13.33 -4.36
N CYS A 358 -2.02 13.93 -4.75
CA CYS A 358 -2.06 14.92 -5.83
C CYS A 358 -1.24 16.18 -5.53
N GLY A 359 -1.20 16.64 -4.29
CA GLY A 359 -0.37 17.78 -3.87
C GLY A 359 1.12 17.49 -3.98
N VAL A 360 1.54 16.26 -3.64
CA VAL A 360 2.92 15.79 -3.84
C VAL A 360 3.26 15.75 -5.33
N MET A 361 2.39 15.20 -6.17
CA MET A 361 2.58 15.20 -7.62
C MET A 361 2.70 16.62 -8.18
N LEU A 362 1.82 17.54 -7.76
CA LEU A 362 1.90 18.95 -8.18
C LEU A 362 3.21 19.62 -7.74
N TYR A 363 3.67 19.36 -6.52
CA TYR A 363 4.94 19.87 -6.03
C TYR A 363 6.09 19.42 -6.95
N ILE A 364 6.16 18.13 -7.26
CA ILE A 364 7.19 17.56 -8.16
C ILE A 364 7.07 18.15 -9.57
N LEU A 365 5.85 18.30 -10.09
CA LEU A 365 5.61 18.92 -11.40
C LEU A 365 6.14 20.35 -11.47
N LEU A 366 6.19 21.09 -10.36
CA LEU A 366 6.62 22.49 -10.35
C LEU A 366 8.12 22.66 -10.08
N CYS A 367 8.75 21.77 -9.30
CA CYS A 367 10.15 21.95 -8.88
C CYS A 367 11.09 20.78 -9.22
N GLY A 368 10.55 19.63 -9.61
CA GLY A 368 11.27 18.44 -10.06
C GLY A 368 11.80 17.52 -8.96
N TYR A 369 11.45 17.73 -7.70
CA TYR A 369 11.85 16.87 -6.58
C TYR A 369 10.73 16.73 -5.56
N PRO A 370 10.66 15.64 -4.76
CA PRO A 370 9.59 15.44 -3.79
C PRO A 370 9.69 16.43 -2.61
N PRO A 371 8.54 16.89 -2.06
CA PRO A 371 8.50 17.82 -0.93
C PRO A 371 9.08 17.22 0.35
N PHE A 372 9.02 15.88 0.48
CA PHE A 372 9.54 15.13 1.61
C PHE A 372 10.47 14.04 1.07
N HIS A 373 11.73 14.07 1.49
CA HIS A 373 12.75 13.11 1.09
C HIS A 373 13.67 12.77 2.27
N GLY A 374 14.41 11.67 2.13
CA GLY A 374 15.36 11.17 3.11
C GLY A 374 16.16 9.99 2.55
N GLU A 375 17.15 9.54 3.31
CA GLU A 375 18.06 8.42 2.98
C GLU A 375 17.47 7.02 3.26
N ASN A 376 16.17 6.94 3.52
CA ASN A 376 15.37 5.72 3.58
C ASN A 376 13.90 6.09 3.82
N GLU A 377 13.00 5.13 3.62
CA GLU A 377 11.56 5.29 3.86
C GLU A 377 11.24 5.81 5.26
N LYS A 378 11.94 5.34 6.30
CA LYS A 378 11.76 5.87 7.66
C LYS A 378 12.03 7.38 7.72
N LYS A 379 13.10 7.86 7.09
CA LYS A 379 13.41 9.30 7.02
C LYS A 379 12.40 10.07 6.17
N ILE A 380 11.88 9.45 5.12
CA ILE A 380 10.78 10.02 4.32
C ILE A 380 9.52 10.16 5.17
N PHE A 381 9.12 9.14 5.92
CA PHE A 381 7.96 9.17 6.81
C PHE A 381 8.11 10.18 7.94
N GLU A 382 9.30 10.26 8.56
CA GLU A 382 9.63 11.32 9.54
C GLU A 382 9.45 12.72 8.92
N ALA A 383 9.89 12.90 7.67
CA ALA A 383 9.72 14.15 6.93
C ALA A 383 8.25 14.46 6.61
N VAL A 384 7.48 13.49 6.12
CA VAL A 384 6.04 13.63 5.83
C VAL A 384 5.29 14.11 7.07
N VAL A 385 5.55 13.50 8.23
CA VAL A 385 4.86 13.85 9.48
C VAL A 385 5.33 15.20 10.02
N GLY A 386 6.64 15.47 10.03
CA GLY A 386 7.22 16.56 10.83
C GLY A 386 7.80 17.77 10.09
N LYS A 387 8.28 17.63 8.84
CA LYS A 387 8.99 18.72 8.15
C LYS A 387 8.04 19.68 7.42
N PRO A 388 8.21 21.01 7.52
CA PRO A 388 7.42 21.93 6.70
C PRO A 388 7.69 21.71 5.20
N VAL A 389 6.71 22.06 4.36
CA VAL A 389 6.90 22.07 2.90
C VAL A 389 7.78 23.25 2.54
N ASP A 390 8.82 23.01 1.75
CA ASP A 390 9.75 24.05 1.30
C ASP A 390 9.18 24.81 0.10
N PHE A 391 9.10 26.13 0.22
CA PHE A 391 8.72 27.05 -0.86
C PHE A 391 9.77 28.16 -1.06
N SER A 392 10.98 27.94 -0.56
CA SER A 392 12.08 28.91 -0.50
C SER A 392 13.26 28.52 -1.37
N SER A 393 13.56 27.22 -1.50
CA SER A 393 14.64 26.73 -2.36
C SER A 393 14.28 26.86 -3.84
N GLU A 394 15.27 27.09 -4.70
CA GLU A 394 15.07 27.15 -6.15
C GLU A 394 14.38 25.88 -6.69
N PRO A 395 13.37 26.01 -7.58
CA PRO A 395 12.95 27.22 -8.31
C PRO A 395 11.82 28.02 -7.62
N TRP A 396 11.42 27.69 -6.39
CA TRP A 396 10.22 28.24 -5.75
C TRP A 396 10.14 29.76 -5.68
N PRO A 397 11.24 30.53 -5.49
CA PRO A 397 11.16 31.98 -5.56
C PRO A 397 10.54 32.52 -6.87
N ASN A 398 10.70 31.77 -7.97
CA ASN A 398 10.23 32.16 -9.31
C ASN A 398 8.86 31.56 -9.69
N ILE A 399 8.33 30.63 -8.89
CA ILE A 399 7.00 30.05 -9.09
C ILE A 399 5.93 31.03 -8.56
N SER A 400 4.80 31.14 -9.25
CA SER A 400 3.71 32.04 -8.87
C SER A 400 3.16 31.75 -7.47
N GLU A 401 2.73 32.80 -6.76
CA GLU A 401 2.10 32.60 -5.44
C GLU A 401 0.78 31.83 -5.53
N GLN A 402 0.08 31.90 -6.66
CA GLN A 402 -1.15 31.14 -6.88
C GLN A 402 -0.86 29.63 -7.04
N ALA A 403 0.24 29.24 -7.69
CA ALA A 403 0.67 27.85 -7.71
C ALA A 403 1.03 27.36 -6.31
N LYS A 404 1.81 28.15 -5.57
CA LYS A 404 2.18 27.82 -4.17
C LYS A 404 0.96 27.72 -3.27
N ASP A 405 -0.01 28.62 -3.38
CA ASP A 405 -1.26 28.54 -2.60
C ASP A 405 -2.04 27.25 -2.92
N CYS A 406 -2.10 26.87 -4.19
CA CYS A 406 -2.72 25.61 -4.60
C CYS A 406 -2.03 24.40 -3.93
N VAL A 407 -0.70 24.33 -3.98
CA VAL A 407 0.10 23.27 -3.32
C VAL A 407 -0.13 23.28 -1.81
N ARG A 408 -0.09 24.45 -1.15
CA ARG A 408 -0.32 24.59 0.30
C ARG A 408 -1.68 24.05 0.72
N ARG A 409 -2.73 24.27 -0.07
CA ARG A 409 -4.10 23.77 0.20
C ARG A 409 -4.22 22.25 0.07
N MET A 410 -3.43 21.64 -0.81
CA MET A 410 -3.39 20.19 -1.00
C MET A 410 -2.53 19.49 0.07
N LEU A 411 -1.45 20.12 0.50
CA LEU A 411 -0.51 19.59 1.50
C LEU A 411 -0.79 20.06 2.93
N VAL A 412 -2.06 20.35 3.25
CA VAL A 412 -2.50 20.60 4.63
C VAL A 412 -2.46 19.28 5.41
N ARG A 413 -1.72 19.24 6.52
CA ARG A 413 -1.56 18.04 7.36
C ARG A 413 -2.84 17.59 8.04
N ASP A 414 -3.69 18.52 8.44
CA ASP A 414 -5.00 18.20 9.02
C ASP A 414 -5.98 17.88 7.88
N PRO A 415 -6.38 16.61 7.70
CA PRO A 415 -7.27 16.22 6.60
C PRO A 415 -8.59 16.99 6.62
N LYS A 416 -9.10 17.36 7.80
CA LYS A 416 -10.37 18.11 7.92
C LYS A 416 -10.28 19.54 7.37
N ARG A 417 -9.06 20.08 7.27
CA ARG A 417 -8.77 21.41 6.73
C ARG A 417 -8.19 21.36 5.32
N ARG A 418 -7.84 20.17 4.83
CA ARG A 418 -7.33 19.97 3.48
C ARG A 418 -8.44 20.22 2.47
N ALA A 419 -8.10 20.87 1.37
CA ALA A 419 -9.07 21.13 0.32
C ALA A 419 -9.57 19.82 -0.29
N THR A 420 -10.83 19.81 -0.71
CA THR A 420 -11.42 18.71 -1.49
C THR A 420 -11.04 18.80 -2.96
N ALA A 421 -11.21 17.70 -3.71
CA ALA A 421 -10.96 17.69 -5.15
C ALA A 421 -11.75 18.80 -5.88
N GLN A 422 -13.03 18.99 -5.54
CA GLN A 422 -13.88 20.00 -6.14
C GLN A 422 -13.37 21.43 -5.83
N GLN A 423 -12.93 21.69 -4.61
CA GLN A 423 -12.36 22.99 -4.23
C GLN A 423 -11.04 23.27 -4.97
N ILE A 424 -10.19 22.24 -5.13
CA ILE A 424 -8.94 22.37 -5.90
C ILE A 424 -9.23 22.64 -7.38
N LEU A 425 -10.19 21.94 -8.00
CA LEU A 425 -10.58 22.19 -9.39
C LEU A 425 -11.13 23.60 -9.63
N GLN A 426 -11.72 24.22 -8.62
CA GLN A 426 -12.22 25.59 -8.67
C GLN A 426 -11.16 26.65 -8.32
N HIS A 427 -9.98 26.24 -7.86
CA HIS A 427 -8.90 27.15 -7.51
C HIS A 427 -8.50 28.02 -8.71
N GLU A 428 -8.17 29.30 -8.50
CA GLU A 428 -7.90 30.27 -9.57
C GLU A 428 -6.73 29.85 -10.48
N TRP A 429 -5.73 29.20 -9.89
CA TRP A 429 -4.60 28.63 -10.65
C TRP A 429 -4.99 27.38 -11.45
N MET A 430 -5.93 26.58 -10.95
CA MET A 430 -6.24 25.24 -11.47
C MET A 430 -7.32 25.25 -12.55
N ARG A 431 -8.34 26.10 -12.39
CA ARG A 431 -9.55 26.10 -13.22
C ARG A 431 -9.22 26.31 -14.70
N GLU A 432 -10.13 25.87 -15.56
CA GLU A 432 -10.04 26.18 -16.98
C GLU A 432 -10.04 27.70 -17.21
N ASN A 433 -9.13 28.20 -18.04
CA ASN A 433 -8.86 29.64 -18.20
C ASN A 433 -8.46 30.37 -16.89
N GLY A 434 -7.85 29.64 -15.96
CA GLY A 434 -7.29 30.17 -14.72
C GLY A 434 -6.03 31.02 -14.92
N CYS A 435 -5.44 31.47 -13.82
CA CYS A 435 -4.29 32.39 -13.81
C CYS A 435 -2.92 31.69 -13.87
N ALA A 436 -2.86 30.40 -14.21
CA ALA A 436 -1.59 29.68 -14.34
C ALA A 436 -0.71 30.31 -15.44
N ALA A 437 0.54 30.58 -15.11
CA ALA A 437 1.44 31.30 -15.99
C ALA A 437 1.82 30.47 -17.23
N ASP A 438 1.79 31.10 -18.41
CA ASP A 438 2.28 30.53 -19.67
C ASP A 438 3.79 30.78 -19.86
N GLN A 439 4.49 31.13 -18.77
CA GLN A 439 5.94 31.33 -18.77
C GLN A 439 6.62 29.97 -18.64
N PRO A 440 7.69 29.71 -19.42
CA PRO A 440 8.49 28.52 -19.26
C PRO A 440 8.99 28.41 -17.82
N ILE A 441 8.73 27.26 -17.21
CA ILE A 441 9.44 26.84 -16.00
C ILE A 441 10.90 26.62 -16.40
N GLN A 442 11.81 26.95 -15.49
CA GLN A 442 13.25 26.78 -15.64
C GLN A 442 13.62 25.39 -16.21
N LEU A 443 14.55 25.34 -17.16
CA LEU A 443 15.01 24.10 -17.80
C LEU A 443 15.58 23.11 -16.77
N GLU A 444 16.12 23.62 -15.67
CA GLU A 444 16.60 22.87 -14.52
C GLU A 444 15.50 22.01 -13.89
N VAL A 445 14.23 22.45 -13.91
CA VAL A 445 13.10 21.67 -13.42
C VAL A 445 12.82 20.48 -14.32
N LEU A 446 12.86 20.68 -15.64
CA LEU A 446 12.73 19.58 -16.59
C LEU A 446 13.85 18.55 -16.42
N SER A 447 15.09 19.02 -16.19
CA SER A 447 16.22 18.16 -15.87
C SER A 447 15.99 17.35 -14.58
N ARG A 448 15.46 17.99 -13.53
CA ARG A 448 15.15 17.31 -12.24
C ARG A 448 13.99 16.32 -12.36
N ILE A 449 12.92 16.65 -13.09
CA ILE A 449 11.81 15.71 -13.37
C ILE A 449 12.35 14.49 -14.15
N LYS A 450 13.23 14.74 -15.13
CA LYS A 450 13.90 13.68 -15.91
C LYS A 450 14.76 12.78 -15.01
N GLN A 451 15.58 13.37 -14.14
CA GLN A 451 16.39 12.67 -13.15
C GLN A 451 15.54 11.77 -12.26
N PHE A 452 14.45 12.32 -11.71
CA PHE A 452 13.55 11.59 -10.85
C PHE A 452 12.90 10.39 -11.55
N SER A 453 12.45 10.54 -12.81
CA SER A 453 11.87 9.44 -13.61
C SER A 453 12.88 8.33 -13.88
N ALA A 454 14.07 8.69 -14.36
CA ALA A 454 15.09 7.72 -14.78
C ALA A 454 15.75 6.98 -13.60
N MET A 455 15.96 7.63 -12.45
CA MET A 455 16.41 6.96 -11.23
C MET A 455 15.45 5.85 -10.78
N ASN A 456 14.14 6.10 -10.83
CA ASN A 456 13.13 5.09 -10.50
C ASN A 456 13.16 3.90 -11.48
N ARG A 457 13.46 4.15 -12.75
CA ARG A 457 13.56 3.11 -13.79
C ARG A 457 14.82 2.25 -13.68
N LEU A 458 16.01 2.86 -13.58
CA LEU A 458 17.26 2.09 -13.50
C LEU A 458 17.31 1.22 -12.24
N LYS A 459 16.83 1.74 -11.11
CA LYS A 459 16.70 0.97 -9.86
C LYS A 459 15.83 -0.28 -10.02
N LYS A 460 14.69 -0.14 -10.72
CA LYS A 460 13.77 -1.25 -11.01
C LYS A 460 14.42 -2.33 -11.87
N GLU A 461 15.28 -1.97 -12.82
CA GLU A 461 15.98 -2.93 -13.68
C GLU A 461 17.19 -3.58 -12.99
N ALA A 462 17.95 -2.83 -12.18
CA ALA A 462 19.08 -3.36 -11.41
C ALA A 462 18.63 -4.48 -10.45
N LEU A 463 17.51 -4.28 -9.74
CA LEU A 463 16.94 -5.30 -8.84
C LEU A 463 16.52 -6.57 -9.60
N LYS A 464 15.97 -6.45 -10.82
CA LYS A 464 15.60 -7.60 -11.65
C LYS A 464 16.82 -8.39 -12.14
N LEU A 465 17.93 -7.72 -12.45
CA LEU A 465 19.17 -8.36 -12.89
C LEU A 465 19.85 -9.13 -11.76
N ILE A 466 19.88 -8.55 -10.55
CA ILE A 466 20.39 -9.22 -9.33
C ILE A 466 19.61 -10.51 -9.04
N ALA A 467 18.28 -10.47 -9.18
CA ALA A 467 17.44 -11.65 -8.98
C ALA A 467 17.72 -12.76 -10.01
N LYS A 468 18.16 -12.42 -11.23
CA LYS A 468 18.47 -13.37 -12.31
C LYS A 468 19.90 -13.94 -12.26
N SER A 469 20.81 -13.32 -11.50
CA SER A 469 22.24 -13.70 -11.49
C SER A 469 22.62 -14.79 -10.50
N LEU A 470 21.68 -15.27 -9.70
CA LEU A 470 21.92 -16.30 -8.69
C LEU A 470 21.99 -17.70 -9.33
N PRO A 471 22.93 -18.59 -8.94
CA PRO A 471 23.06 -19.93 -9.52
C PRO A 471 21.80 -20.79 -9.32
N LEU A 472 21.33 -21.44 -10.38
CA LEU A 472 20.13 -22.30 -10.39
C LEU A 472 20.14 -23.43 -9.35
N ASP A 473 21.32 -23.94 -9.00
CA ASP A 473 21.48 -25.03 -8.02
C ASP A 473 21.37 -24.54 -6.56
N GLU A 474 21.76 -23.29 -6.28
CA GLU A 474 21.52 -22.65 -4.97
C GLU A 474 20.04 -22.24 -4.82
N ILE A 475 19.40 -21.77 -5.90
CA ILE A 475 17.96 -21.41 -5.90
C ILE A 475 17.06 -22.63 -5.59
N ASN A 476 17.38 -23.80 -6.14
CA ASN A 476 16.61 -25.03 -5.89
C ASN A 476 16.74 -25.53 -4.44
N GLY A 477 17.95 -25.50 -3.86
CA GLY A 477 18.15 -25.85 -2.45
C GLY A 477 17.52 -24.84 -1.47
N MET A 478 17.57 -23.54 -1.80
CA MET A 478 16.94 -22.49 -0.97
C MET A 478 15.41 -22.58 -1.00
N ARG A 479 14.82 -23.04 -2.11
CA ARG A 479 13.38 -23.30 -2.20
C ARG A 479 12.95 -24.43 -1.26
N GLU A 480 13.73 -25.50 -1.16
CA GLU A 480 13.43 -26.60 -0.24
C GLU A 480 13.54 -26.17 1.21
N ILE A 481 14.56 -25.37 1.56
CA ILE A 481 14.74 -24.82 2.91
C ILE A 481 13.61 -23.84 3.26
N PHE A 482 13.21 -22.97 2.32
CA PHE A 482 12.08 -22.07 2.50
C PHE A 482 10.79 -22.83 2.82
N LEU A 483 10.48 -23.85 2.03
CA LEU A 483 9.29 -24.70 2.22
C LEU A 483 9.37 -25.59 3.48
N GLU A 484 10.56 -25.83 4.02
CA GLU A 484 10.73 -26.57 5.29
C GLU A 484 10.49 -25.66 6.51
N ILE A 485 10.75 -24.36 6.38
CA ILE A 485 10.56 -23.35 7.43
C ILE A 485 9.12 -22.82 7.41
N ASP A 486 8.56 -22.56 6.22
CA ASP A 486 7.17 -22.18 5.96
C ASP A 486 6.23 -23.38 6.18
N LYS A 487 5.92 -23.65 7.44
CA LYS A 487 5.15 -24.83 7.85
C LYS A 487 3.67 -24.69 7.54
N ASP A 488 3.17 -23.47 7.60
CA ASP A 488 1.77 -23.17 7.30
C ASP A 488 1.51 -23.00 5.79
N LYS A 489 2.57 -22.95 4.98
CA LYS A 489 2.57 -22.80 3.52
C LYS A 489 1.98 -21.45 3.09
N SER A 490 2.17 -20.42 3.91
CA SER A 490 1.76 -19.04 3.66
C SER A 490 2.53 -18.41 2.50
N GLY A 491 3.67 -18.97 2.10
CA GLY A 491 4.55 -18.37 1.09
C GLY A 491 5.42 -17.26 1.65
N THR A 492 5.47 -17.12 2.98
CA THR A 492 6.25 -16.16 3.76
C THR A 492 6.75 -16.85 5.04
N ILE A 493 7.87 -16.42 5.62
CA ILE A 493 8.38 -16.97 6.88
C ILE A 493 8.12 -15.97 8.00
N SER A 494 7.29 -16.37 8.96
CA SER A 494 6.97 -15.57 10.13
C SER A 494 8.04 -15.62 11.23
N VAL A 495 7.97 -14.70 12.20
CA VAL A 495 8.86 -14.69 13.39
C VAL A 495 8.82 -16.00 14.17
N ASP A 496 7.64 -16.59 14.27
CA ASP A 496 7.45 -17.85 14.99
C ASP A 496 8.05 -19.03 14.21
N GLU A 497 7.81 -19.11 12.91
CA GLU A 497 8.38 -20.16 12.04
C GLU A 497 9.91 -20.09 11.97
N PHE A 498 10.45 -18.88 11.85
CA PHE A 498 11.90 -18.65 11.86
C PHE A 498 12.53 -18.99 13.22
N SER A 499 11.87 -18.62 14.33
CA SER A 499 12.32 -18.95 15.69
C SER A 499 12.32 -20.46 15.94
N GLU A 500 11.29 -21.17 15.48
CA GLU A 500 11.21 -22.62 15.57
C GLU A 500 12.27 -23.32 14.72
N ALA A 501 12.50 -22.84 13.50
CA ALA A 501 13.53 -23.37 12.61
C ALA A 501 14.94 -23.26 13.23
N LEU A 502 15.26 -22.12 13.84
CA LEU A 502 16.55 -21.88 14.52
C LEU A 502 16.74 -22.77 15.76
N LYS A 503 15.68 -22.98 16.55
CA LYS A 503 15.69 -23.89 17.71
C LYS A 503 15.92 -25.34 17.29
N LYS A 504 15.26 -25.78 16.20
CA LYS A 504 15.38 -27.15 15.67
C LYS A 504 16.77 -27.43 15.08
N LYS A 505 17.46 -26.40 14.57
CA LYS A 505 18.84 -26.48 14.04
C LYS A 505 19.92 -26.35 15.14
N GLY A 506 19.54 -26.25 16.42
CA GLY A 506 20.46 -26.30 17.55
C GLY A 506 21.16 -24.99 17.89
N VAL A 507 20.70 -23.85 17.34
CA VAL A 507 21.22 -22.53 17.72
C VAL A 507 20.65 -22.16 19.09
N GLN A 508 21.51 -22.09 20.11
CA GLN A 508 21.12 -21.76 21.48
C GLN A 508 21.55 -20.34 21.85
N GLY A 509 20.75 -19.66 22.68
CA GLY A 509 21.10 -18.34 23.25
C GLY A 509 20.58 -17.11 22.50
N LEU A 510 19.81 -17.28 21.41
CA LEU A 510 19.13 -16.16 20.75
C LEU A 510 17.86 -15.76 21.52
N THR A 511 17.71 -14.47 21.81
CA THR A 511 16.48 -13.93 22.40
C THR A 511 15.44 -13.65 21.32
N GLU A 512 14.16 -13.55 21.70
CA GLU A 512 13.07 -13.21 20.79
C GLU A 512 13.30 -11.85 20.10
N SER A 513 13.97 -10.91 20.80
CA SER A 513 14.44 -9.65 20.23
C SER A 513 15.54 -9.81 19.18
N ASP A 514 16.40 -10.82 19.29
CA ASP A 514 17.44 -11.08 18.28
C ASP A 514 16.84 -11.65 17.00
N VAL A 515 15.85 -12.55 17.13
CA VAL A 515 15.11 -13.12 15.98
C VAL A 515 14.27 -12.05 15.28
N THR A 516 13.60 -11.20 16.06
CA THR A 516 12.83 -10.07 15.52
C THR A 516 13.74 -9.08 14.77
N ARG A 517 14.94 -8.82 15.30
CA ARG A 517 15.95 -8.00 14.61
C ARG A 517 16.39 -8.64 13.30
N MET A 518 16.68 -9.94 13.30
CA MET A 518 17.10 -10.67 12.09
C MET A 518 16.03 -10.66 11.00
N ILE A 519 14.75 -10.77 11.37
CA ILE A 519 13.63 -10.64 10.43
C ILE A 519 13.50 -9.22 9.93
N SER A 520 13.55 -8.22 10.80
CA SER A 520 13.50 -6.81 10.38
C SER A 520 14.68 -6.36 9.49
N GLU A 521 15.78 -7.12 9.47
CA GLU A 521 16.93 -6.89 8.59
C GLU A 521 16.80 -7.58 7.21
N ALA A 522 15.88 -8.55 7.12
CA ALA A 522 15.62 -9.42 5.98
C ALA A 522 14.36 -9.03 5.21
N ASP A 523 13.36 -8.56 5.94
CA ASP A 523 12.07 -8.04 5.53
C ASP A 523 12.26 -6.65 4.91
N VAL A 524 12.38 -6.61 3.58
CA VAL A 524 12.68 -5.39 2.81
C VAL A 524 11.41 -4.59 2.58
N ASN A 525 10.27 -5.27 2.48
CA ASN A 525 8.95 -4.69 2.26
C ASN A 525 8.27 -4.24 3.58
N GLY A 526 8.80 -4.65 4.73
CA GLY A 526 8.40 -4.23 6.07
C GLY A 526 7.10 -4.88 6.58
N ASP A 527 6.68 -6.01 6.02
CA ASP A 527 5.41 -6.68 6.32
C ASP A 527 5.44 -7.55 7.60
N GLY A 528 6.61 -7.69 8.24
CA GLY A 528 6.83 -8.46 9.46
C GLY A 528 7.04 -9.95 9.24
N THR A 529 7.09 -10.39 7.98
CA THR A 529 7.41 -11.74 7.52
C THR A 529 8.53 -11.68 6.50
N ILE A 530 9.01 -12.83 6.02
CA ILE A 530 10.03 -12.89 4.98
C ILE A 530 9.45 -13.67 3.80
N ASP A 531 9.08 -13.00 2.72
CA ASP A 531 8.59 -13.67 1.50
C ASP A 531 9.69 -14.48 0.80
N TYR A 532 9.39 -15.26 -0.25
CA TYR A 532 10.43 -16.08 -0.91
C TYR A 532 11.57 -15.25 -1.52
N GLU A 533 11.28 -14.04 -2.00
CA GLU A 533 12.23 -13.14 -2.66
C GLU A 533 13.10 -12.43 -1.62
N GLU A 534 12.50 -12.04 -0.49
CA GLU A 534 13.17 -11.54 0.71
C GLU A 534 13.94 -12.63 1.42
N PHE A 535 13.44 -13.86 1.45
CA PHE A 535 14.14 -15.01 2.01
C PHE A 535 15.32 -15.38 1.16
N LEU A 536 15.19 -15.28 -0.17
CA LEU A 536 16.33 -15.36 -1.06
C LEU A 536 17.31 -14.25 -0.69
N ALA A 537 16.88 -12.98 -0.64
CA ALA A 537 17.74 -11.84 -0.31
C ALA A 537 18.37 -11.92 1.10
N ALA A 538 17.68 -12.54 2.05
CA ALA A 538 18.03 -12.68 3.46
C ALA A 538 18.88 -13.91 3.76
N THR A 539 18.68 -15.03 3.07
CA THR A 539 19.61 -16.17 3.11
C THR A 539 20.88 -15.88 2.31
N ILE A 540 20.78 -14.94 1.38
CA ILE A 540 21.89 -14.29 0.69
C ILE A 540 22.53 -13.19 1.58
N ASN A 541 21.90 -12.79 2.69
CA ASN A 541 22.44 -11.89 3.72
C ASN A 541 23.50 -12.62 4.57
N ARG A 542 24.52 -13.05 3.86
CA ARG A 542 25.84 -13.25 4.40
C ARG A 542 26.46 -11.86 4.65
N SER A 543 27.55 -11.83 5.42
CA SER A 543 28.13 -10.63 6.07
C SER A 543 28.12 -9.32 5.26
N LYS A 544 28.32 -8.15 5.90
CA LYS A 544 28.46 -6.83 5.23
C LYS A 544 29.38 -6.85 3.97
N LEU A 545 30.37 -7.74 3.96
CA LEU A 545 31.25 -8.04 2.82
C LEU A 545 30.53 -8.66 1.62
N GLU A 546 29.52 -9.50 1.82
CA GLU A 546 28.86 -10.28 0.76
C GLU A 546 27.71 -9.53 0.09
N ARG A 547 27.04 -8.60 0.81
CA ARG A 547 26.16 -7.59 0.19
C ARG A 547 26.95 -6.65 -0.73
N GLU A 548 28.18 -6.34 -0.32
CA GLU A 548 29.13 -5.61 -1.16
C GLU A 548 29.58 -6.48 -2.34
N GLU A 549 29.79 -7.79 -2.17
CA GLU A 549 30.06 -8.71 -3.29
C GLU A 549 28.88 -8.87 -4.25
N LEU A 550 27.63 -8.81 -3.80
CA LEU A 550 26.46 -8.87 -4.70
C LEU A 550 26.29 -7.58 -5.50
N LEU A 551 26.52 -6.43 -4.88
CA LEU A 551 26.56 -5.16 -5.59
C LEU A 551 27.73 -5.15 -6.58
N LYS A 552 28.90 -5.69 -6.22
CA LYS A 552 30.03 -5.90 -7.14
C LYS A 552 29.71 -6.88 -8.26
N GLN A 553 28.98 -7.96 -7.99
CA GLN A 553 28.56 -8.94 -9.01
C GLN A 553 27.52 -8.35 -9.95
N ALA A 554 26.57 -7.57 -9.42
CA ALA A 554 25.60 -6.83 -10.21
C ALA A 554 26.32 -5.84 -11.12
N PHE A 555 27.23 -5.06 -10.54
CA PHE A 555 28.09 -4.12 -11.25
C PHE A 555 28.91 -4.81 -12.34
N ALA A 556 29.58 -5.93 -12.03
CA ALA A 556 30.35 -6.74 -12.98
C ALA A 556 29.51 -7.43 -14.07
N LYS A 557 28.18 -7.43 -13.96
CA LYS A 557 27.30 -7.84 -15.07
C LYS A 557 26.95 -6.70 -16.00
N PHE A 558 27.01 -5.47 -15.52
CA PHE A 558 26.89 -4.27 -16.33
C PHE A 558 28.23 -3.81 -16.90
N ASP A 559 29.34 -4.12 -16.24
CA ASP A 559 30.73 -3.88 -16.67
C ASP A 559 31.25 -5.15 -17.38
N GLU A 560 30.98 -5.26 -18.69
CA GLU A 560 31.26 -6.46 -19.50
C GLU A 560 32.77 -6.67 -19.69
N ASP A 561 33.53 -5.59 -19.77
CA ASP A 561 34.98 -5.64 -19.97
C ASP A 561 35.78 -5.69 -18.65
N GLY A 562 35.12 -5.45 -17.52
CA GLY A 562 35.67 -5.55 -16.17
C GLY A 562 36.62 -4.41 -15.82
N ASN A 563 36.48 -3.25 -16.48
CA ASN A 563 37.35 -2.10 -16.29
C ASN A 563 37.03 -1.29 -15.02
N GLY A 564 35.95 -1.63 -14.30
CA GLY A 564 35.50 -0.95 -13.09
C GLY A 564 34.57 0.24 -13.33
N GLN A 565 34.12 0.44 -14.57
CA GLN A 565 33.24 1.52 -15.03
C GLN A 565 32.21 0.95 -15.99
N ILE A 566 30.93 1.19 -15.72
CA ILE A 566 29.86 0.80 -16.65
C ILE A 566 29.80 1.85 -17.75
N THR A 567 30.21 1.48 -18.95
CA THR A 567 30.15 2.36 -20.11
C THR A 567 28.75 2.41 -20.70
N ARG A 568 28.50 3.42 -21.54
CA ARG A 568 27.28 3.54 -22.34
C ARG A 568 26.95 2.29 -23.13
N GLN A 569 27.94 1.68 -23.75
CA GLN A 569 27.72 0.52 -24.59
C GLN A 569 27.33 -0.70 -23.75
N GLU A 570 27.90 -0.86 -22.57
CA GLU A 570 27.62 -2.02 -21.71
C GLU A 570 26.29 -1.86 -20.98
N LEU A 571 25.97 -0.64 -20.52
CA LEU A 571 24.63 -0.33 -20.04
C LEU A 571 23.58 -0.54 -21.14
N PHE A 572 23.91 -0.20 -22.39
CA PHE A 572 23.06 -0.49 -23.54
C PHE A 572 22.88 -1.99 -23.75
N ASN A 573 23.96 -2.76 -23.76
CA ASN A 573 23.88 -4.21 -23.96
C ASN A 573 23.05 -4.90 -22.86
N ALA A 574 23.22 -4.46 -21.60
CA ALA A 574 22.47 -4.99 -20.46
C ALA A 574 20.97 -4.64 -20.49
N LEU A 575 20.61 -3.49 -21.08
CA LEU A 575 19.23 -2.99 -21.14
C LEU A 575 18.52 -3.26 -22.48
N SER A 576 19.24 -3.69 -23.52
CA SER A 576 18.73 -3.90 -24.89
C SER A 576 18.15 -5.30 -25.15
N ASP A 577 17.77 -6.03 -24.11
CA ASP A 577 16.98 -7.25 -24.26
C ASP A 577 15.71 -6.93 -25.10
N PRO A 578 15.45 -7.65 -26.22
CA PRO A 578 14.29 -7.43 -27.08
C PRO A 578 12.93 -7.50 -26.36
N SER A 579 12.89 -8.07 -25.15
CA SER A 579 11.71 -8.09 -24.28
C SER A 579 11.48 -6.81 -23.46
N LEU A 580 12.43 -5.87 -23.46
CA LEU A 580 12.45 -4.68 -22.60
C LEU A 580 12.33 -3.34 -23.34
N GLY A 581 12.58 -3.28 -24.65
CA GLY A 581 12.19 -2.15 -25.51
C GLY A 581 12.77 -0.77 -25.13
N VAL A 582 14.04 -0.70 -24.72
CA VAL A 582 14.72 0.55 -24.34
C VAL A 582 15.32 1.24 -25.58
N ASP A 583 15.13 2.56 -25.72
CA ASP A 583 15.70 3.37 -26.81
C ASP A 583 17.18 3.71 -26.51
N PRO A 584 18.13 3.61 -27.47
CA PRO A 584 19.53 4.03 -27.29
C PRO A 584 19.75 5.45 -26.74
N LYS A 585 18.78 6.36 -26.95
CA LYS A 585 18.79 7.71 -26.35
C LYS A 585 18.51 7.71 -24.86
N GLU A 586 17.74 6.76 -24.35
CA GLU A 586 17.39 6.67 -22.92
C GLU A 586 18.59 6.22 -22.07
N ILE A 587 19.57 5.54 -22.68
CA ILE A 587 20.77 5.04 -21.99
C ILE A 587 21.82 6.13 -21.77
N ASP A 588 21.94 7.07 -22.71
CA ASP A 588 22.70 8.31 -22.47
C ASP A 588 22.18 9.04 -21.26
N GLU A 589 20.87 9.17 -21.21
CA GLU A 589 20.21 9.96 -20.20
C GLU A 589 20.37 9.35 -18.81
N ILE A 590 20.49 8.04 -18.69
CA ILE A 590 20.75 7.37 -17.43
C ILE A 590 22.19 7.60 -16.95
N ILE A 591 23.16 7.55 -17.86
CA ILE A 591 24.57 7.77 -17.53
C ILE A 591 24.80 9.20 -17.07
N ASP A 592 24.32 10.18 -17.84
CA ASP A 592 24.43 11.61 -17.50
C ASP A 592 23.85 11.98 -16.12
N GLN A 593 23.06 11.09 -15.49
CA GLN A 593 22.39 11.34 -14.21
C GLN A 593 23.03 10.62 -13.02
N VAL A 594 23.67 9.47 -13.26
CA VAL A 594 24.31 8.67 -12.20
C VAL A 594 25.78 9.04 -12.08
N ASP A 595 26.40 9.39 -13.20
CA ASP A 595 27.75 9.91 -13.32
C ASP A 595 27.89 11.27 -12.61
N GLN A 596 28.40 11.25 -11.38
CA GLN A 596 28.59 12.43 -10.53
C GLN A 596 29.87 13.19 -10.89
N ASP A 597 30.86 12.50 -11.45
CA ASP A 597 32.15 13.09 -11.81
C ASP A 597 32.21 13.59 -13.28
N GLY A 598 31.21 13.24 -14.08
CA GLY A 598 31.01 13.68 -15.46
C GLY A 598 31.95 13.02 -16.46
N ASN A 599 32.45 11.82 -16.15
CA ASN A 599 33.42 11.10 -16.99
C ASN A 599 32.78 10.31 -18.15
N GLY A 600 31.45 10.26 -18.23
CA GLY A 600 30.66 9.56 -19.25
C GLY A 600 30.43 8.06 -18.96
N THR A 601 30.69 7.61 -17.73
CA THR A 601 30.54 6.22 -17.27
C THR A 601 30.00 6.20 -15.85
N ILE A 602 29.53 5.03 -15.38
CA ILE A 602 29.07 4.88 -14.00
C ILE A 602 30.08 4.03 -13.23
N ASP A 603 30.72 4.61 -12.23
CA ASP A 603 31.63 3.87 -11.35
C ASP A 603 30.88 3.07 -10.27
N TYR A 604 31.59 2.18 -9.59
CA TYR A 604 30.98 1.35 -8.54
C TYR A 604 30.40 2.17 -7.38
N HIS A 605 31.03 3.29 -7.03
CA HIS A 605 30.55 4.14 -5.95
C HIS A 605 29.23 4.83 -6.34
N GLU A 606 29.16 5.38 -7.54
CA GLU A 606 27.98 6.02 -8.13
C GLU A 606 26.83 5.04 -8.27
N PHE A 607 27.12 3.83 -8.78
CA PHE A 607 26.16 2.72 -8.83
C PHE A 607 25.62 2.37 -7.45
N VAL A 608 26.49 2.31 -6.43
CA VAL A 608 26.10 2.02 -5.05
C VAL A 608 25.30 3.16 -4.42
N VAL A 609 25.69 4.42 -4.64
CA VAL A 609 24.95 5.59 -4.14
C VAL A 609 23.56 5.63 -4.75
N MET A 610 23.43 5.37 -6.04
CA MET A 610 22.15 5.22 -6.71
C MET A 610 21.30 4.10 -6.07
N MET A 611 21.89 2.93 -5.82
CA MET A 611 21.18 1.80 -5.19
C MET A 611 20.84 2.05 -3.72
N ARG A 612 21.63 2.87 -3.01
CA ARG A 612 21.49 3.19 -1.59
C ARG A 612 20.68 4.46 -1.29
N GLY A 613 20.44 5.32 -2.28
CA GLY A 613 19.57 6.51 -2.19
C GLY A 613 18.07 6.20 -2.06
N LEU A 614 17.75 5.10 -1.38
CA LEU A 614 16.44 4.82 -0.78
C LEU A 614 16.06 5.90 0.21
#